data_AF-A0A927M914-F1
#
_entry.id   AF-A0A927M914-F1
#
_cell.length_a   1.000
_cell.length_b   1.000
_cell.length_c   1.000
_cell.angle_alpha   90.00
_cell.angle_beta   90.00
_cell.angle_gamma   90.00
#
_symmetry.space_group_name_H-M   'P 1'
#
loop_
_entity.id
_entity.type
_entity.pdbx_description
1 polymer ?
#
loop_
_entity_poly.entity_id
_entity_poly.type
_entity_poly.pdbx_seq_one_letter_code
_entity_poly.pdbx_strand_id
1 'polypeptide(L)'
;MNKWVAVDVDHVRRSATKISDYGHDLIELTRRLATDITPVPGWGDEHGGATFASVYAEITELAFHKYGLLATDLDDLAANLRRIAVEWEGSDDRAGTMIGKIGRGL
;
A
#
# COMPACT_ATOMS: atom_id res chain seq x y z
N MET A 1 8.27 -29.34 21.27
CA MET A 1 7.52 -28.28 21.99
C MET A 1 7.26 -27.18 20.96
N ASN A 2 6.11 -27.23 20.27
CA ASN A 2 5.80 -26.25 19.23
C ASN A 2 5.52 -24.90 19.90
N LYS A 3 6.32 -23.88 19.58
CA LYS A 3 6.04 -22.50 19.96
C LYS A 3 4.80 -22.06 19.19
N TRP A 4 3.69 -21.90 19.89
CA TRP A 4 2.56 -21.13 19.39
C TRP A 4 3.04 -19.70 19.20
N VAL A 5 3.17 -19.25 17.96
CA VAL A 5 3.43 -17.85 17.66
C VAL A 5 2.09 -17.14 17.77
N ALA A 6 1.88 -16.40 18.86
CA ALA A 6 0.75 -15.49 18.96
C ALA A 6 0.99 -14.35 17.96
N VAL A 7 0.11 -14.21 16.97
CA VAL A 7 0.14 -13.09 16.03
C VAL A 7 -0.51 -11.89 16.72
N ASP A 8 0.19 -10.78 16.84
CA ASP A 8 -0.40 -9.50 17.26
C ASP A 8 -1.23 -8.94 16.09
N VAL A 9 -2.50 -9.35 16.03
CA VAL A 9 -3.44 -8.98 14.96
C VAL A 9 -3.64 -7.47 14.88
N ASP A 10 -3.61 -6.77 16.02
CA ASP A 10 -3.73 -5.32 16.06
C ASP A 10 -2.51 -4.63 15.45
N HIS A 11 -1.31 -5.19 15.67
CA HIS A 11 -0.11 -4.73 14.99
C HIS A 11 -0.21 -4.94 13.47
N VAL A 12 -0.69 -6.10 13.01
CA VAL A 12 -0.90 -6.38 11.58
C VAL A 12 -1.87 -5.38 10.95
N ARG A 13 -2.99 -5.09 11.62
CA ARG A 13 -3.97 -4.09 11.16
C ARG A 13 -3.37 -2.69 11.05
N ARG A 14 -2.66 -2.24 12.09
CA ARG A 14 -2.00 -0.93 12.07
C ARG A 14 -0.97 -0.82 10.94
N SER A 15 -0.20 -1.88 10.71
CA SER A 15 0.76 -1.94 9.60
C SER A 15 0.06 -1.88 8.24
N ALA A 16 -1.08 -2.58 8.08
CA ALA A 16 -1.88 -2.50 6.86
C ALA A 16 -2.43 -1.09 6.61
N THR A 17 -2.89 -0.38 7.64
CA THR A 17 -3.30 1.03 7.52
C THR A 17 -2.14 1.90 7.03
N LYS A 18 -0.97 1.81 7.70
CA LYS A 18 0.22 2.60 7.31
C LYS A 18 0.67 2.36 5.88
N ILE A 19 0.62 1.11 5.41
CA ILE A 19 0.99 0.76 4.04
C ILE A 19 0.05 1.41 3.03
N SER A 20 -1.26 1.37 3.29
CA SER A 20 -2.27 2.02 2.45
C SER A 20 -2.11 3.55 2.46
N ASP A 21 -1.79 4.14 3.63
CA ASP A 21 -1.49 5.57 3.74
C ASP A 21 -0.28 5.96 2.88
N TYR A 22 0.80 5.15 2.84
CA TYR A 22 1.93 5.39 1.94
C TYR A 22 1.54 5.33 0.46
N GLY A 23 0.63 4.43 0.08
CA GLY A 23 0.09 4.36 -1.28
C GLY A 23 -0.66 5.63 -1.65
N HIS A 24 -1.54 6.11 -0.76
CA HIS A 24 -2.26 7.36 -0.96
C HIS A 24 -1.34 8.59 -1.03
N ASP A 25 -0.35 8.69 -0.14
CA ASP A 25 0.62 9.79 -0.16
C ASP A 25 1.41 9.82 -1.47
N LEU A 26 1.77 8.65 -2.00
CA LEU A 26 2.46 8.53 -3.29
C LEU A 26 1.58 9.00 -4.46
N ILE A 27 0.29 8.66 -4.46
CA ILE A 27 -0.68 9.15 -5.46
C ILE A 27 -0.83 10.67 -5.38
N GLU A 28 -0.92 11.23 -4.17
CA GLU A 28 -1.08 12.68 -4.01
C GLU A 28 0.19 13.44 -4.43
N LEU A 29 1.38 12.93 -4.10
CA LEU A 29 2.65 13.50 -4.53
C LEU A 29 2.79 13.48 -6.06
N THR A 30 2.43 12.38 -6.70
CA THR A 30 2.49 12.26 -8.17
C THR A 30 1.50 13.19 -8.86
N ARG A 31 0.27 13.32 -8.33
CA ARG A 31 -0.74 14.25 -8.83
C ARG A 31 -0.28 15.71 -8.72
N ARG A 32 0.35 16.09 -7.60
CA ARG A 32 0.95 17.42 -7.43
C ARG A 32 2.07 17.65 -8.42
N LEU A 33 2.98 16.68 -8.56
CA LEU A 33 4.06 16.76 -9.53
C LEU A 33 3.51 16.96 -10.95
N ALA A 34 2.44 16.27 -11.34
CA ALA A 34 1.74 16.49 -12.62
C ALA A 34 1.31 17.93 -12.85
N THR A 35 0.75 18.52 -11.81
CA THR A 35 0.24 19.89 -11.84
C THR A 35 1.40 20.87 -11.94
N ASP A 36 2.47 20.64 -11.19
CA ASP A 36 3.65 21.52 -11.14
C ASP A 36 4.49 21.46 -12.43
N ILE A 37 4.56 20.29 -13.10
CA ILE A 37 5.29 20.11 -14.36
C ILE A 37 4.43 20.43 -15.60
N THR A 38 3.16 20.78 -15.42
CA THR A 38 2.27 21.13 -16.55
C THR A 38 2.95 22.27 -17.35
N PRO A 39 3.04 22.17 -18.69
CA PRO A 39 3.99 22.98 -19.45
C PRO A 39 3.85 24.47 -19.16
N VAL A 40 4.93 25.06 -18.63
CA VAL A 40 5.02 26.51 -18.48
C VAL A 40 5.05 27.11 -19.88
N PRO A 41 4.15 28.06 -20.21
CA PRO A 41 4.16 28.72 -21.50
C PRO A 41 5.56 29.30 -21.81
N GLY A 42 6.14 28.93 -22.96
CA GLY A 42 7.45 29.43 -23.40
C GLY A 42 8.60 28.41 -23.34
N TRP A 43 8.44 27.24 -22.72
CA TRP A 43 9.45 26.18 -22.72
C TRP A 43 9.50 25.37 -24.04
N GLY A 44 8.59 25.65 -24.97
CA GLY A 44 8.49 25.01 -26.29
C GLY A 44 9.23 25.76 -27.40
N ASP A 45 10.28 26.52 -27.08
CA ASP A 45 11.16 27.06 -28.12
C ASP A 45 12.10 25.97 -28.67
N GLU A 46 12.69 26.24 -29.82
CA GLU A 46 13.47 25.33 -30.67
C GLU A 46 14.75 24.77 -30.00
N HIS A 47 15.11 25.23 -28.81
CA HIS A 47 16.26 24.73 -28.03
C HIS A 47 15.88 24.18 -26.64
N GLY A 48 14.85 24.71 -25.99
CA GLY A 48 14.33 24.22 -24.70
C GLY A 48 13.33 23.07 -24.83
N GLY A 49 12.60 22.99 -25.95
CA GLY A 49 11.49 22.06 -26.13
C GLY A 49 11.89 20.59 -26.15
N ALA A 50 13.02 20.23 -26.76
CA ALA A 50 13.48 18.84 -26.84
C ALA A 50 13.99 18.32 -25.49
N THR A 51 14.76 19.13 -24.76
CA THR A 51 15.23 18.79 -23.41
C THR A 51 14.06 18.73 -22.43
N PHE A 52 13.14 19.69 -22.49
CA PHE A 52 11.92 19.68 -21.68
C PHE A 52 11.07 18.44 -21.99
N ALA A 53 10.86 18.09 -23.26
CA ALA A 53 10.10 16.91 -23.64
C ALA A 53 10.73 15.62 -23.12
N SER A 54 12.06 15.48 -23.17
CA SER A 54 12.77 14.30 -22.63
C SER A 54 12.60 14.19 -21.11
N VAL A 55 12.81 15.28 -20.38
CA VAL A 55 12.65 15.30 -18.92
C VAL A 55 11.19 15.09 -18.52
N TYR A 56 10.26 15.72 -19.23
CA TYR A 56 8.82 15.55 -19.01
C TYR A 56 8.38 14.10 -19.26
N ALA A 57 8.90 13.44 -20.31
CA ALA A 57 8.60 12.04 -20.59
C ALA A 57 9.11 11.12 -19.47
N GLU A 58 10.34 11.34 -18.99
CA GLU A 58 10.90 10.58 -17.86
C GLU A 58 10.10 10.78 -16.58
N ILE A 59 9.72 12.03 -16.26
CA ILE A 59 8.87 12.32 -15.10
C ILE A 59 7.50 11.67 -15.26
N THR A 60 6.90 11.73 -16.45
CA THR A 60 5.60 11.10 -16.72
C THR A 60 5.65 9.59 -16.51
N GLU A 61 6.69 8.93 -17.01
CA GLU A 61 6.90 7.50 -16.86
C GLU A 61 7.14 7.11 -15.38
N LEU A 62 8.01 7.82 -14.68
CA LEU A 62 8.31 7.54 -13.28
C LEU A 62 7.09 7.82 -12.38
N ALA A 63 6.49 8.99 -12.53
CA ALA A 63 5.45 9.49 -11.64
C ALA A 63 4.08 8.87 -11.89
N PHE A 64 3.64 8.76 -13.15
CA PHE A 64 2.29 8.28 -13.42
C PHE A 64 2.23 6.78 -13.63
N HIS A 65 3.26 6.20 -14.25
CA HIS A 65 3.24 4.77 -14.50
C HIS A 65 3.78 4.00 -13.30
N LYS A 66 5.04 4.19 -12.93
CA LYS A 66 5.70 3.34 -11.91
C LYS A 66 5.16 3.59 -10.51
N TYR A 67 4.98 4.84 -10.10
CA TYR A 67 4.44 5.14 -8.78
C TYR A 67 2.94 4.85 -8.66
N GLY A 68 2.17 4.97 -9.74
CA GLY A 68 0.77 4.51 -9.78
C GLY A 68 0.65 3.00 -9.57
N LEU A 69 1.50 2.21 -10.24
CA LEU A 69 1.57 0.76 -10.03
C LEU A 69 1.99 0.42 -8.60
N LEU A 70 3.03 1.08 -8.07
CA LEU A 70 3.47 0.86 -6.69
C LEU A 70 2.37 1.18 -5.66
N ALA A 71 1.61 2.25 -5.85
CA ALA A 71 0.49 2.58 -4.97
C ALA A 71 -0.59 1.48 -4.97
N THR A 72 -0.87 0.91 -6.15
CA THR A 72 -1.79 -0.23 -6.28
C THR A 72 -1.25 -1.46 -5.54
N ASP A 73 0.03 -1.79 -5.70
CA ASP A 73 0.67 -2.91 -5.02
C ASP A 73 0.64 -2.75 -3.48
N LEU A 74 0.79 -1.52 -2.98
CA LEU A 74 0.70 -1.21 -1.55
C LEU A 74 -0.73 -1.44 -1.02
N ASP A 75 -1.76 -1.04 -1.76
CA ASP A 75 -3.15 -1.29 -1.37
C ASP A 75 -3.50 -2.78 -1.39
N ASP A 76 -3.02 -3.54 -2.38
CA ASP A 76 -3.19 -4.99 -2.44
C ASP A 76 -2.48 -5.69 -1.26
N LEU A 77 -1.27 -5.25 -0.90
CA LEU A 77 -0.56 -5.73 0.28
C LEU A 77 -1.34 -5.41 1.57
N ALA A 78 -1.85 -4.19 1.70
CA ALA A 78 -2.67 -3.80 2.85
C ALA A 78 -3.95 -4.65 2.95
N ALA A 79 -4.62 -4.91 1.84
CA ALA A 79 -5.80 -5.78 1.78
C ALA A 79 -5.47 -7.22 2.19
N ASN A 80 -4.35 -7.77 1.71
CA ASN A 80 -3.87 -9.10 2.10
C ASN A 80 -3.58 -9.17 3.61
N LEU A 81 -2.92 -8.16 4.19
CA LEU A 81 -2.64 -8.12 5.63
C LEU A 81 -3.93 -8.05 6.47
N ARG A 82 -4.92 -7.25 6.04
CA ARG A 82 -6.24 -7.18 6.70
C ARG A 82 -6.97 -8.53 6.64
N ARG A 83 -6.88 -9.26 5.53
CA ARG A 83 -7.46 -10.60 5.39
C ARG A 83 -6.82 -11.60 6.35
N ILE A 84 -5.48 -11.63 6.39
CA ILE A 84 -4.72 -12.49 7.31
C ILE A 84 -5.12 -12.20 8.76
N ALA A 85 -5.22 -10.93 9.14
CA ALA A 85 -5.67 -10.53 10.48
C ALA A 85 -7.04 -11.13 10.86
N VAL A 86 -8.02 -11.10 9.95
CA VAL A 86 -9.36 -11.68 10.18
C VAL A 86 -9.32 -13.21 10.27
N GLU A 87 -8.53 -13.87 9.41
CA GLU A 87 -8.39 -15.33 9.42
C GLU A 87 -7.77 -15.84 10.72
N TRP A 88 -6.79 -15.12 11.27
CA TRP A 88 -6.15 -15.45 12.55
C TRP A 88 -7.11 -15.32 13.74
N GLU A 89 -7.87 -14.22 13.84
CA GLU A 89 -8.89 -14.08 14.90
C GLU A 89 -9.93 -15.18 14.84
N GLY A 90 -10.44 -15.50 13.64
CA GLY A 90 -11.39 -16.59 13.47
C GLY A 90 -10.83 -17.96 13.86
N SER A 91 -9.52 -18.18 13.69
CA SER A 91 -8.84 -19.39 14.14
C SER A 91 -8.73 -19.45 15.67
N ASP A 92 -8.31 -18.35 16.29
CA ASP A 92 -8.18 -18.24 17.75
C ASP A 92 -9.53 -18.41 18.47
N ASP A 93 -10.60 -17.81 17.95
CA ASP A 93 -11.96 -17.95 18.48
C ASP A 93 -12.45 -19.40 18.43
N ARG A 94 -12.17 -20.11 17.33
CA ARG A 94 -12.53 -21.53 17.18
C ARG A 94 -11.73 -22.40 18.14
N ALA A 95 -10.44 -22.14 18.29
CA ALA A 95 -9.57 -22.85 19.23
C ALA A 95 -10.03 -22.64 20.68
N GLY A 96 -10.30 -21.39 21.08
CA GLY A 96 -10.83 -21.06 22.41
C GLY A 96 -12.19 -21.73 22.68
N THR A 97 -13.07 -21.75 21.69
CA THR A 97 -14.38 -22.43 21.81
C THR A 97 -14.24 -23.94 21.97
N MET A 98 -13.33 -24.60 21.23
CA MET A 98 -13.08 -26.04 21.38
C MET A 98 -12.50 -26.37 22.75
N ILE A 99 -11.50 -25.62 23.22
CA ILE A 99 -10.90 -25.81 24.54
C ILE A 99 -11.95 -25.64 25.64
N GLY A 100 -12.79 -24.61 25.57
CA GLY A 100 -13.88 -24.38 26.52
C GLY A 100 -15.00 -25.43 26.47
N LYS A 101 -15.16 -26.16 25.36
CA LYS A 101 -16.06 -27.32 25.29
C LYS A 101 -15.45 -28.56 25.94
N ILE A 102 -14.16 -28.83 25.69
CA ILE A 102 -13.44 -29.96 26.31
C ILE A 102 -13.37 -29.78 27.83
N GLY A 103 -13.00 -28.59 28.32
CA GLY A 103 -12.86 -28.31 29.75
C GLY A 103 -14.19 -28.27 30.54
N ARG A 104 -15.34 -28.26 29.87
CA ARG A 104 -16.68 -28.37 30.50
C ARG A 104 -17.28 -29.78 30.43
N GLY A 105 -16.69 -30.66 29.63
CA GLY A 105 -17.10 -32.07 29.50
C GLY A 105 -16.26 -33.04 30.33
N LEU A 106 -15.21 -32.54 30.99
CA LEU A 106 -14.40 -33.21 32.01
C LEU A 106 -14.80 -32.67 33.40
#